data_AF-A0A968ADM3-F1
#
_entry.id   AF-A0A968ADM3-F1
#
_cell.length_a   1.000
_cell.length_b   1.000
_cell.length_c   1.000
_cell.angle_alpha   90.00
_cell.angle_beta   90.00
_cell.angle_gamma   90.00
#
_symmetry.space_group_name_H-M   'P 1'
#
loop_
_entity.id
_entity.type
_entity.pdbx_description
1 polymer ?
#
loop_
_entity_poly.entity_id
_entity_poly.type
_entity_poly.pdbx_seq_one_letter_code
_entity_poly.pdbx_strand_id
1 'polypeptide(L)'
;MTIFFADMANFMGLSGKMDPEEISIIQDAYFQCCRRFIDHYGGQIEKYIGDAVMAVFGIPNLREQDPENAVRAALGIQGGVTELNQTLPLQEPIKVRIGINTGEVFVNYRRDGSFIVVGEVVNVTKRLEESAPNGGILIDH
;
A
#
# COMPACT_ATOMS: atom_id res chain seq x y z
N MET A 1 -2.73 10.38 -12.80
CA MET A 1 -3.15 9.86 -11.47
C MET A 1 -2.00 9.05 -10.91
N THR A 2 -1.76 9.09 -9.61
CA THR A 2 -0.70 8.28 -8.99
C THR A 2 -1.29 7.02 -8.37
N ILE A 3 -0.73 5.87 -8.76
CA ILE A 3 -1.08 4.55 -8.24
C ILE A 3 -0.04 4.15 -7.19
N PHE A 4 -0.51 3.51 -6.14
CA PHE A 4 0.27 3.09 -5.00
C PHE A 4 -0.07 1.65 -4.65
N PHE A 5 0.96 0.81 -4.53
CA PHE A 5 0.84 -0.54 -3.97
C PHE A 5 1.79 -0.68 -2.79
N ALA A 6 1.32 -1.28 -1.70
CA ALA A 6 2.15 -1.68 -0.57
C ALA A 6 1.84 -3.12 -0.13
N ASP A 7 2.85 -3.97 -0.01
CA ASP A 7 2.71 -5.41 0.26
C ASP A 7 3.67 -5.83 1.38
N MET A 8 3.23 -6.74 2.25
CA MET A 8 4.09 -7.29 3.30
C MET A 8 5.01 -8.36 2.70
N ALA A 9 6.30 -8.03 2.60
CA ALA A 9 7.29 -8.97 2.11
C ALA A 9 7.32 -10.23 2.97
N ASN A 10 7.35 -11.40 2.30
CA ASN A 10 7.40 -12.72 2.92
C ASN A 10 6.22 -13.07 3.84
N PHE A 11 5.06 -12.43 3.71
CA PHE A 11 3.89 -12.73 4.54
C PHE A 11 3.45 -14.20 4.48
N MET A 12 3.58 -14.87 3.33
CA MET A 12 3.32 -16.32 3.22
C MET A 12 4.24 -17.17 4.11
N GLY A 13 5.50 -16.76 4.28
CA GLY A 13 6.44 -17.44 5.17
C GLY A 13 6.12 -17.21 6.65
N LEU A 14 5.62 -16.01 6.98
CA LEU A 14 5.19 -15.64 8.32
C LEU A 14 3.89 -16.36 8.72
N SER A 15 2.88 -16.33 7.86
CA SER A 15 1.54 -16.88 8.12
C SER A 15 1.50 -18.42 8.16
N GLY A 16 2.39 -19.12 7.47
CA GLY A 16 2.41 -20.59 7.47
C GLY A 16 2.75 -21.24 8.82
N LYS A 17 3.21 -20.47 9.81
CA LYS A 17 3.69 -20.96 11.11
C LYS A 17 2.94 -20.38 12.32
N MET A 18 1.95 -19.50 12.09
CA MET A 18 1.24 -18.76 13.12
C MET A 18 -0.22 -19.18 13.22
N ASP A 19 -0.84 -18.96 14.38
CA ASP A 19 -2.29 -19.12 14.53
C ASP A 19 -3.01 -18.07 13.66
N PRO A 20 -4.08 -18.44 12.93
CA PRO A 20 -4.97 -17.49 12.25
C PRO A 20 -5.32 -16.23 13.06
N GLU A 21 -5.53 -16.35 14.38
CA GLU A 21 -5.85 -15.20 15.22
C GLU A 21 -4.69 -14.20 15.32
N GLU A 22 -3.46 -14.70 15.50
CA GLU A 22 -2.26 -13.85 15.56
C GLU A 22 -1.99 -13.16 14.21
N ILE A 23 -2.20 -13.89 13.11
CA ILE A 23 -2.06 -13.35 11.74
C ILE A 23 -3.05 -12.21 11.53
N SER A 24 -4.30 -12.37 11.97
CA SER A 24 -5.33 -11.32 11.86
C SER A 24 -4.92 -10.06 12.61
N ILE A 25 -4.40 -10.18 13.84
CA ILE A 25 -3.95 -9.04 14.64
C ILE A 25 -2.84 -8.26 13.92
N ILE A 26 -1.86 -8.97 13.36
CA ILE A 26 -0.75 -8.36 12.62
C ILE A 26 -1.24 -7.67 11.36
N GLN A 27 -2.10 -8.35 10.59
CA GLN A 27 -2.65 -7.82 9.35
C GLN A 27 -3.51 -6.58 9.61
N ASP A 28 -4.34 -6.59 10.65
CA ASP A 28 -5.14 -5.43 11.04
C ASP A 28 -4.27 -4.24 11.45
N ALA A 29 -3.22 -4.47 12.24
CA ALA A 29 -2.27 -3.42 12.62
C ALA A 29 -1.54 -2.82 11.41
N TYR A 30 -1.10 -3.67 10.49
CA TYR A 30 -0.48 -3.24 9.22
C TYR A 30 -1.45 -2.44 8.34
N PHE A 31 -2.68 -2.89 8.17
CA PHE A 31 -3.69 -2.18 7.38
C PHE A 31 -4.10 -0.85 8.00
N GLN A 32 -4.18 -0.77 9.34
CA GLN A 32 -4.39 0.49 10.04
C GLN A 32 -3.22 1.46 9.82
N CYS A 33 -1.98 0.97 9.87
CA CYS A 33 -0.80 1.77 9.54
C CYS A 33 -0.86 2.29 8.10
N CYS A 34 -1.14 1.44 7.12
CA CYS A 34 -1.27 1.84 5.72
C CYS A 34 -2.37 2.90 5.53
N ARG A 35 -3.57 2.62 6.06
CA ARG A 35 -4.71 3.52 5.99
C ARG A 35 -4.39 4.89 6.60
N ARG A 36 -3.80 4.91 7.80
CA ARG A 36 -3.43 6.15 8.49
C ARG A 36 -2.59 7.06 7.60
N PHE A 37 -1.53 6.54 6.98
CA PHE A 37 -0.64 7.37 6.17
C PHE A 37 -1.21 7.70 4.78
N ILE A 38 -1.90 6.76 4.14
CA ILE A 38 -2.57 7.02 2.85
C ILE A 38 -3.61 8.11 3.02
N ASP A 39 -4.49 8.00 4.02
CA ASP A 39 -5.55 8.99 4.27
C ASP A 39 -4.94 10.33 4.72
N HIS A 40 -3.89 10.33 5.55
CA HIS A 40 -3.21 11.55 6.00
C HIS A 40 -2.63 12.38 4.85
N TYR A 41 -2.05 11.72 3.84
CA TYR A 41 -1.51 12.39 2.66
C TYR A 41 -2.54 12.53 1.52
N GLY A 42 -3.83 12.29 1.82
CA GLY A 42 -4.93 12.55 0.90
C GLY A 42 -5.04 11.56 -0.26
N GLY A 43 -4.47 10.36 -0.11
CA GLY A 43 -4.75 9.23 -0.97
C GLY A 43 -6.04 8.52 -0.54
N GLN A 44 -6.51 7.61 -1.40
CA GLN A 44 -7.70 6.81 -1.13
C GLN A 44 -7.40 5.35 -1.42
N ILE A 45 -7.62 4.49 -0.44
CA ILE A 45 -7.54 3.04 -0.62
C ILE A 45 -8.67 2.60 -1.54
N GLU A 46 -8.33 1.94 -2.64
CA GLU A 46 -9.31 1.33 -3.54
C GLU A 46 -9.66 -0.09 -3.07
N LYS A 47 -8.66 -0.92 -2.74
CA LYS A 47 -8.88 -2.26 -2.20
C LYS A 47 -7.69 -2.83 -1.43
N TYR A 48 -7.98 -3.92 -0.72
CA TYR A 48 -7.01 -4.84 -0.13
C TYR A 48 -6.94 -6.11 -0.98
N ILE A 49 -5.75 -6.68 -1.18
CA ILE A 49 -5.51 -7.86 -2.02
C ILE A 49 -4.61 -8.83 -1.24
N GLY A 50 -5.21 -9.74 -0.48
CA GLY A 50 -4.45 -10.54 0.48
C GLY A 50 -3.89 -9.62 1.56
N ASP A 51 -2.57 -9.50 1.65
CA ASP A 51 -1.81 -8.60 2.51
C ASP A 51 -1.37 -7.30 1.80
N ALA A 52 -1.65 -7.16 0.51
CA ALA A 52 -1.36 -5.93 -0.23
C ALA A 52 -2.46 -4.87 -0.09
N VAL A 53 -2.07 -3.60 -0.13
CA VAL A 53 -2.93 -2.42 -0.17
C VAL A 53 -2.74 -1.74 -1.52
N MET A 54 -3.84 -1.51 -2.24
CA MET A 54 -3.87 -0.67 -3.44
C MET A 54 -4.56 0.65 -3.10
N ALA A 55 -3.88 1.76 -3.40
CA ALA A 55 -4.40 3.10 -3.21
C ALA A 55 -4.12 3.98 -4.43
N VAL A 56 -4.83 5.09 -4.50
CA VAL A 56 -4.66 6.11 -5.54
C VAL A 56 -4.62 7.51 -4.95
N PHE A 57 -3.87 8.38 -5.61
CA PHE A 57 -3.79 9.80 -5.30
C PHE A 57 -4.22 10.58 -6.54
N GLY A 58 -5.08 11.58 -6.34
CA GLY A 58 -5.66 12.38 -7.42
C GLY A 58 -7.14 12.16 -7.68
N ILE A 59 -7.85 11.62 -6.70
CA ILE A 59 -9.32 11.61 -6.65
C ILE A 59 -9.83 12.29 -5.38
N PRO A 60 -11.01 12.93 -5.40
CA PRO A 60 -11.83 13.18 -6.60
C PRO A 60 -11.23 14.23 -7.55
N ASN A 61 -10.21 14.96 -7.10
CA ASN A 61 -9.55 16.00 -7.90
C ASN A 61 -8.05 15.74 -7.96
N LEU A 62 -7.48 15.85 -9.17
CA LEU A 62 -6.04 15.79 -9.40
C LEU A 62 -5.35 17.04 -8.85
N ARG A 63 -4.21 16.84 -8.20
CA ARG A 63 -3.34 17.87 -7.65
C ARG A 63 -1.91 17.61 -8.09
N GLU A 64 -1.15 18.67 -8.32
CA GLU A 64 0.27 18.55 -8.70
C GLU A 64 1.10 17.81 -7.62
N GLN A 65 0.68 17.88 -6.36
CA GLN A 65 1.37 17.24 -5.24
C GLN A 65 1.04 15.75 -5.06
N ASP A 66 0.12 15.17 -5.84
CA ASP A 66 -0.31 13.77 -5.63
C ASP A 66 0.85 12.75 -5.72
N PRO A 67 1.80 12.84 -6.67
CA PRO A 67 2.98 11.96 -6.68
C PRO A 67 3.85 12.13 -5.42
N GLU A 68 4.09 13.37 -4.99
CA GLU A 68 4.87 13.65 -3.79
C GLU A 68 4.18 13.11 -2.53
N ASN A 69 2.86 13.30 -2.42
CA ASN A 69 2.05 12.80 -1.33
C ASN A 69 2.06 11.27 -1.27
N ALA A 70 2.03 10.59 -2.41
CA ALA A 70 2.18 9.13 -2.47
C ALA A 70 3.54 8.68 -1.90
N VAL A 71 4.63 9.37 -2.24
CA VAL A 71 5.97 9.08 -1.69
C VAL A 71 6.03 9.36 -0.19
N ARG A 72 5.45 10.47 0.28
CA ARG A 72 5.37 10.79 1.72
C ARG A 72 4.55 9.74 2.48
N ALA A 73 3.47 9.23 1.90
CA ALA A 73 2.71 8.12 2.46
C ALA A 73 3.56 6.86 2.55
N ALA A 74 4.32 6.51 1.50
CA ALA A 74 5.21 5.36 1.50
C ALA A 74 6.24 5.42 2.65
N LEU A 75 6.92 6.57 2.78
CA LEU A 75 7.90 6.79 3.85
C LEU A 75 7.26 6.71 5.23
N GLY A 76 6.06 7.28 5.38
CA GLY A 76 5.27 7.17 6.61
C GLY A 76 4.97 5.71 6.96
N ILE A 77 4.52 4.92 5.98
CA ILE A 77 4.22 3.50 6.17
C ILE A 77 5.48 2.72 6.56
N GLN A 78 6.62 2.96 5.94
CA GLN A 78 7.87 2.32 6.33
C GLN A 78 8.26 2.63 7.79
N GLY A 79 8.10 3.90 8.20
CA GLY A 79 8.30 4.33 9.59
C GLY A 79 7.33 3.64 10.54
N GLY A 80 6.03 3.64 10.23
CA GLY A 80 5.01 3.01 11.06
C GLY A 80 5.18 1.49 11.17
N VAL A 81 5.58 0.80 10.10
CA VAL A 81 5.92 -0.63 10.15
C VAL A 81 7.14 -0.88 11.05
N THR A 82 8.11 0.04 11.08
CA THR A 82 9.24 -0.03 12.02
C THR A 82 8.77 0.05 13.48
N GLU A 83 7.77 0.89 13.77
CA GLU A 83 7.14 0.95 15.10
C GLU A 83 6.34 -0.31 15.43
N LEU A 84 5.60 -0.86 14.46
CA LEU A 84 4.88 -2.14 14.63
C LEU A 84 5.85 -3.28 14.96
N ASN A 85 7.02 -3.32 14.33
CA ASN A 85 8.06 -4.31 14.62
C ASN A 85 8.63 -4.24 16.06
N GLN A 86 8.46 -3.11 16.74
CA GLN A 86 8.89 -2.94 18.13
C GLN A 86 7.78 -3.27 19.14
N THR A 87 6.52 -3.26 18.70
CA THR A 87 5.35 -3.32 19.58
C THR A 87 4.61 -4.65 19.48
N LEU A 88 4.65 -5.29 18.32
CA LEU A 88 4.02 -6.59 18.09
C LEU A 88 4.99 -7.72 18.46
N PRO A 89 4.48 -8.84 19.02
CA PRO A 89 5.30 -10.00 19.37
C PRO A 89 5.62 -10.83 18.11
N LEU A 90 6.46 -10.28 17.23
CA LEU A 90 6.80 -10.90 15.95
C LEU A 90 8.04 -11.80 16.07
N GLN A 91 8.00 -12.97 15.43
CA GLN A 91 9.20 -13.81 15.30
C GLN A 91 10.20 -13.22 14.30
N GLU A 92 9.69 -12.58 13.24
CA GLU A 92 10.48 -11.90 12.23
C GLU A 92 9.89 -10.51 11.95
N PRO A 93 10.73 -9.49 11.69
CA PRO A 93 10.24 -8.15 11.41
C PRO A 93 9.48 -8.10 10.09
N ILE A 94 8.33 -7.46 10.10
CA ILE A 94 7.57 -7.09 8.90
C ILE A 94 8.43 -6.14 8.07
N LYS A 95 8.53 -6.43 6.78
CA LYS A 95 9.11 -5.53 5.79
C LYS A 95 8.05 -5.24 4.75
N VAL A 96 7.95 -3.99 4.32
CA VAL A 96 6.97 -3.61 3.29
C VAL A 96 7.68 -3.28 1.99
N ARG A 97 7.17 -3.79 0.88
CA ARG A 97 7.55 -3.38 -0.48
C ARG A 97 6.52 -2.39 -0.97
N ILE A 98 6.98 -1.33 -1.64
CA ILE A 98 6.09 -0.29 -2.14
C ILE A 98 6.43 0.02 -3.60
N GLY A 99 5.41 0.05 -4.44
CA GLY A 99 5.48 0.50 -5.83
C GLY A 99 4.62 1.74 -6.03
N ILE A 100 5.18 2.76 -6.68
CA ILE A 100 4.47 4.00 -7.02
C ILE A 100 4.67 4.26 -8.51
N ASN A 101 3.59 4.58 -9.22
CA ASN A 101 3.70 5.05 -10.60
C ASN A 101 2.63 6.10 -10.89
N THR A 102 2.96 7.08 -11.73
CA THR A 102 2.01 8.09 -12.19
C THR A 102 1.68 7.84 -13.65
N GLY A 103 0.40 7.93 -14.02
CA GLY A 103 0.02 7.74 -15.41
C GLY A 103 -1.45 7.97 -15.69
N GLU A 104 -1.81 7.72 -16.95
CA GLU A 104 -3.20 7.77 -17.41
C GLU A 104 -3.96 6.53 -16.97
N VAL A 105 -5.20 6.76 -16.52
CA VAL A 105 -6.10 5.74 -16.02
C VAL A 105 -7.53 6.13 -16.30
N PHE A 106 -8.38 5.11 -16.40
CA PHE A 106 -9.82 5.26 -16.36
C PHE A 106 -10.32 4.95 -14.94
N VAL A 107 -11.11 5.87 -14.38
CA VAL A 107 -11.79 5.69 -13.09
C VAL A 107 -13.26 5.41 -13.35
N ASN A 108 -13.75 4.27 -12.86
CA ASN A 108 -15.15 3.90 -12.96
C ASN A 108 -15.80 3.99 -11.57
N TYR A 109 -16.64 4.99 -11.37
CA TYR A 109 -17.39 5.21 -10.14
C TYR A 109 -18.66 4.36 -10.13
N ARG A 110 -18.88 3.64 -9.03
CA ARG A 110 -20.09 2.87 -8.77
C ARG A 110 -21.11 3.72 -7.99
N ARG A 111 -22.37 3.28 -8.02
CA ARG A 111 -23.49 3.99 -7.36
C ARG A 111 -23.38 4.01 -5.84
N ASP A 112 -22.62 3.08 -5.26
CA ASP A 112 -22.37 3.00 -3.81
C ASP A 112 -21.20 3.90 -3.36
N GLY A 113 -20.63 4.71 -4.26
CA GLY A 113 -19.50 5.59 -3.98
C GLY A 113 -18.14 4.90 -4.05
N SER A 114 -18.09 3.57 -4.23
CA SER A 114 -16.83 2.89 -4.55
C SER A 114 -16.39 3.21 -5.98
N PHE A 115 -15.13 3.00 -6.27
CA PHE A 115 -14.58 3.17 -7.60
C PHE A 115 -13.61 2.04 -7.91
N ILE A 116 -13.36 1.83 -9.20
CA ILE A 116 -12.26 0.99 -9.67
C ILE A 116 -11.40 1.78 -10.63
N VAL A 117 -10.12 1.41 -10.68
CA VAL A 117 -9.13 2.06 -11.53
C VAL A 117 -8.60 1.04 -12.52
N VAL A 118 -8.64 1.39 -13.79
CA VAL A 118 -8.20 0.55 -14.90
C VAL A 118 -7.19 1.32 -15.73
N GLY A 119 -6.06 0.68 -16.05
CA GLY A 119 -5.02 1.26 -16.89
C GLY A 119 -3.75 0.44 -16.83
N GLU A 120 -2.90 0.59 -17.84
CA GLU A 120 -1.60 -0.10 -17.89
C GLU A 120 -0.71 0.26 -16.71
N VAL A 121 -0.73 1.53 -16.28
CA VAL A 121 0.01 2.03 -15.13
C VAL A 121 -0.29 1.24 -13.85
N VAL A 122 -1.51 0.72 -13.66
CA VAL A 122 -1.84 -0.12 -12.50
C VAL A 122 -1.01 -1.40 -12.49
N ASN A 123 -0.91 -2.08 -13.64
CA ASN A 123 -0.14 -3.30 -13.79
C ASN A 123 1.37 -3.04 -13.70
N VAL A 124 1.85 -1.92 -14.25
CA VAL A 124 3.25 -1.49 -14.11
C VAL A 124 3.58 -1.23 -12.64
N THR A 125 2.72 -0.51 -11.92
CA THR A 125 2.92 -0.21 -10.48
C THR A 125 2.99 -1.47 -9.65
N LYS A 126 2.13 -2.45 -9.93
CA LYS A 126 2.19 -3.75 -9.27
C LYS A 126 3.54 -4.44 -9.50
N ARG A 127 4.06 -4.45 -10.74
CA ARG A 127 5.37 -5.02 -11.04
C ARG A 127 6.52 -4.27 -10.36
N LEU A 128 6.41 -2.96 -10.20
CA LEU A 128 7.36 -2.16 -9.43
C LEU A 128 7.38 -2.57 -7.96
N GLU A 129 6.21 -2.73 -7.33
CA GLU A 129 6.11 -3.23 -5.96
C GLU A 129 6.76 -4.62 -5.84
N GLU A 130 6.38 -5.55 -6.71
CA GLU A 130 6.91 -6.93 -6.69
C GLU A 130 8.44 -6.97 -6.85
N SER A 131 9.00 -6.02 -7.61
CA SER A 131 10.45 -5.88 -7.86
C SER A 131 11.19 -5.07 -6.79
N ALA A 132 10.47 -4.41 -5.88
CA ALA A 132 11.10 -3.63 -4.83
C ALA A 132 11.83 -4.54 -3.84
N PRO A 133 13.02 -4.13 -3.33
CA PRO A 133 13.67 -4.88 -2.28
C PRO A 133 12.81 -4.87 -1.01
N ASN A 134 12.98 -5.86 -0.12
CA ASN A 134 12.21 -5.91 1.13
C ASN A 134 12.49 -4.66 1.99
N GLY A 135 11.47 -3.86 2.28
CA GLY A 135 11.65 -2.55 2.92
C GLY A 135 12.03 -1.44 1.94
N GLY A 136 11.81 -1.64 0.64
CA GLY A 136 12.14 -0.71 -0.43
C GLY A 136 10.92 -0.05 -1.06
N ILE A 137 11.17 1.05 -1.75
CA ILE A 137 10.20 1.81 -2.54
C ILE A 137 10.77 1.91 -3.95
N LEU A 138 10.01 1.45 -4.95
CA LEU A 138 10.30 1.72 -6.36
C LEU A 138 9.27 2.69 -6.92
N ILE A 139 9.75 3.66 -7.69
CA ILE A 139 8.97 4.76 -8.22
C ILE A 139 9.23 4.87 -9.72
N ASP A 140 8.18 5.04 -10.50
CA ASP A 140 8.22 5.33 -11.93
C ASP A 140 7.24 6.48 -12.28
N HIS A 141 7.33 7.01 -13.49
CA HIS A 141 6.53 8.17 -13.94
C HIS A 141 6.23 8.17 -15.44
#